data_AF-A0A6P0C3H1-F1
#
_entry.id   AF-A0A6P0C3H1-F1
#
_cell.length_a   1.000
_cell.length_b   1.000
_cell.length_c   1.000
_cell.angle_alpha   90.00
_cell.angle_beta   90.00
_cell.angle_gamma   90.00
#
_symmetry.space_group_name_H-M   'P 1'
#
loop_
_entity.id
_entity.type
_entity.pdbx_description
1 polymer ?
#
loop_
_entity_poly.entity_id
_entity_poly.type
_entity_poly.pdbx_seq_one_letter_code
_entity_poly.pdbx_strand_id
1 'polypeptide(L)'
;ALKTWLDNIAPKVVPDTKLGDAVSYTLNQWDYLTRYISDGRMPIDNNILERDIRVFATGRKSWLFSDTADGARASAVIYSLMLTCRACGVDPLTWLRHVLAELPQREEAADIGDLLPFNFSKASAA
;
A
#
# COMPACT_ATOMS: atom_id res chain seq x y z
N ALA A 1 -9.46 -12.52 23.82
CA ALA A 1 -9.91 -13.93 23.78
C ALA A 1 -9.07 -14.78 22.83
N LEU A 2 -9.06 -14.50 21.52
CA LEU A 2 -8.30 -15.31 20.55
C LEU A 2 -6.77 -15.26 20.77
N LYS A 3 -6.17 -14.07 20.96
CA LYS A 3 -4.72 -13.94 21.20
C LYS A 3 -4.25 -14.81 22.36
N THR A 4 -4.91 -14.64 23.50
CA THR A 4 -4.63 -15.40 24.73
C THR A 4 -4.75 -16.90 24.50
N TRP A 5 -5.71 -17.35 23.69
CA TRP A 5 -5.82 -18.75 23.33
C TRP A 5 -4.65 -19.22 22.45
N LEU A 6 -4.23 -18.43 21.47
CA LEU A 6 -3.06 -18.71 20.63
C LEU A 6 -1.77 -18.76 21.45
N ASP A 7 -1.55 -17.81 22.36
CA ASP A 7 -0.38 -17.77 23.25
C ASP A 7 -0.32 -19.01 24.15
N ASN A 8 -1.48 -19.49 24.62
CA ASN A 8 -1.59 -20.68 25.48
C ASN A 8 -1.38 -22.00 24.72
N ILE A 9 -1.70 -22.04 23.43
CA ILE A 9 -1.58 -23.26 22.61
C ILE A 9 -0.23 -23.35 21.90
N ALA A 10 0.39 -22.23 21.56
CA ALA A 10 1.71 -22.17 20.92
C ALA A 10 2.77 -23.11 21.53
N PRO A 11 2.98 -23.17 22.86
CA PRO A 11 3.98 -24.08 23.44
C PRO A 11 3.54 -25.56 23.44
N LYS A 12 2.27 -25.86 23.14
CA LYS A 12 1.70 -27.22 23.15
C LYS A 12 1.65 -27.85 21.76
N VAL A 13 1.88 -27.06 20.71
CA VAL A 13 1.83 -27.52 19.33
C VAL A 13 3.23 -27.87 18.89
N VAL A 14 3.37 -29.03 18.25
CA VAL A 14 4.65 -29.47 17.71
C VAL A 14 5.04 -28.53 16.54
N PRO A 15 6.26 -27.94 16.56
CA PRO A 15 6.79 -27.18 15.42
C PRO A 15 6.76 -28.00 14.13
N ASP A 16 6.65 -27.35 12.97
CA ASP A 16 6.57 -27.98 11.63
C ASP A 16 5.33 -28.86 11.36
N THR A 17 4.31 -28.78 12.22
CA THR A 17 2.97 -29.27 11.89
C THR A 17 2.15 -28.18 11.22
N LYS A 18 1.14 -28.54 10.40
CA LYS A 18 0.21 -27.57 9.81
C LYS A 18 -0.45 -26.67 10.85
N LEU A 19 -0.73 -27.20 12.03
CA LEU A 19 -1.27 -26.43 13.14
C LEU A 19 -0.21 -25.49 13.75
N GLY A 20 1.03 -25.98 13.93
CA GLY A 20 2.15 -25.19 14.44
C GLY A 20 2.49 -24.01 13.53
N ASP A 21 2.50 -24.25 12.22
CA ASP A 21 2.69 -23.23 11.19
C ASP A 21 1.58 -22.17 11.27
N ALA A 22 0.31 -22.59 11.36
CA ALA A 22 -0.82 -21.68 11.42
C ALA A 22 -0.81 -20.82 12.69
N VAL A 23 -0.52 -21.41 13.86
CA VAL A 23 -0.43 -20.69 15.14
C VAL A 23 0.73 -19.70 15.10
N SER A 24 1.92 -20.15 14.68
CA SER A 24 3.11 -19.31 14.58
C SER A 24 2.90 -18.15 13.62
N TYR A 25 2.35 -18.42 12.43
CA TYR A 25 2.05 -17.41 11.43
C TYR A 25 1.05 -16.38 11.97
N THR A 26 -0.05 -16.82 12.58
CA THR A 26 -1.08 -15.92 13.11
C THR A 26 -0.51 -15.00 14.21
N LEU A 27 0.31 -15.55 15.11
CA LEU A 27 0.98 -14.77 16.16
C LEU A 27 1.96 -13.75 15.58
N ASN A 28 2.77 -14.15 14.59
CA ASN A 28 3.70 -13.26 13.90
C ASN A 28 3.00 -12.11 13.14
N GLN A 29 1.76 -12.33 12.70
CA GLN A 29 0.95 -11.31 12.00
C GLN A 29 0.02 -10.54 12.93
N TRP A 30 0.03 -10.78 14.24
CA TRP A 30 -0.98 -10.26 15.16
C TRP A 30 -1.11 -8.73 15.14
N ASP A 31 0.03 -8.03 15.08
CA ASP A 31 0.05 -6.56 15.06
C ASP A 31 -0.56 -5.98 13.77
N TYR A 32 -0.39 -6.68 12.63
CA TYR A 32 -1.04 -6.30 11.38
C TYR A 32 -2.54 -6.59 11.41
N LEU A 33 -2.93 -7.77 11.91
CA LEU A 33 -4.33 -8.20 12.02
C LEU A 33 -5.16 -7.30 12.94
N THR A 34 -4.53 -6.69 13.94
CA THR A 34 -5.21 -5.83 14.92
C THR A 34 -5.03 -4.34 14.66
N ARG A 35 -4.33 -3.96 13.59
CA ARG A 35 -4.01 -2.56 13.26
C ARG A 35 -5.28 -1.69 13.14
N TYR A 36 -6.35 -2.24 12.56
CA TYR A 36 -7.61 -1.52 12.39
C TYR A 36 -8.27 -1.11 13.73
N ILE A 37 -7.92 -1.78 14.84
CA ILE A 37 -8.43 -1.44 16.18
C ILE A 37 -7.76 -0.17 16.72
N SER A 38 -6.57 0.18 16.22
CA SER A 38 -5.83 1.37 16.66
C SER A 38 -6.40 2.68 16.12
N ASP A 39 -7.11 2.64 14.99
CA ASP A 39 -7.70 3.81 14.34
C ASP A 39 -9.01 3.41 13.65
N GLY A 40 -10.14 3.94 14.13
CA GLY A 40 -11.47 3.63 13.58
C GLY A 40 -11.69 4.06 12.13
N ARG A 41 -10.77 4.83 11.53
CA ARG A 41 -10.78 5.17 10.10
C ARG A 41 -10.22 4.04 9.23
N MET A 42 -9.49 3.09 9.82
CA MET A 42 -8.93 1.96 9.09
C MET A 42 -10.00 0.89 8.84
N PRO A 43 -10.09 0.35 7.61
CA PRO A 43 -11.00 -0.77 7.34
C PRO A 43 -10.54 -2.03 8.07
N ILE A 44 -11.49 -2.90 8.40
CA ILE A 44 -11.23 -4.20 9.06
C ILE A 44 -10.46 -5.17 8.14
N ASP A 45 -10.59 -5.00 6.84
CA ASP A 45 -9.93 -5.80 5.81
C ASP A 45 -9.17 -4.91 4.82
N ASN A 46 -8.25 -5.53 4.09
CA ASN A 46 -7.41 -4.89 3.08
C ASN A 46 -7.92 -5.12 1.65
N ASN A 47 -9.19 -5.54 1.46
CA ASN A 47 -9.68 -5.98 0.14
C ASN A 47 -9.56 -4.90 -0.93
N ILE A 48 -9.76 -3.62 -0.55
CA ILE A 48 -9.61 -2.48 -1.46
C ILE A 48 -8.16 -2.39 -1.96
N LEU A 49 -7.19 -2.48 -1.05
CA LEU A 49 -5.77 -2.45 -1.38
C LEU A 49 -5.37 -3.66 -2.24
N GLU A 50 -5.84 -4.86 -1.90
CA GLU A 50 -5.57 -6.08 -2.67
C GLU A 50 -6.15 -6.00 -4.09
N ARG A 51 -7.36 -5.47 -4.24
CA ARG A 51 -7.98 -5.23 -5.54
C ARG A 51 -7.16 -4.26 -6.37
N ASP A 52 -6.69 -3.19 -5.76
CA ASP A 52 -6.02 -2.10 -6.47
C ASP A 52 -4.58 -2.49 -6.86
N ILE A 53 -3.86 -3.25 -6.02
CA ILE A 53 -2.52 -3.76 -6.34
C ILE A 53 -2.53 -4.96 -7.30
N ARG A 54 -3.69 -5.63 -7.47
CA ARG A 54 -3.81 -6.83 -8.33
C ARG A 54 -3.26 -6.59 -9.73
N VAL A 55 -3.53 -5.44 -10.34
CA VAL A 55 -3.07 -5.11 -11.71
C VAL A 55 -1.54 -5.16 -11.81
N PHE A 56 -0.83 -4.63 -10.82
CA PHE A 56 0.63 -4.70 -10.72
C PHE A 56 1.09 -6.15 -10.52
N ALA A 57 0.47 -6.86 -9.58
CA ALA A 57 0.84 -8.23 -9.22
C ALA A 57 0.64 -9.24 -10.36
N THR A 58 -0.39 -9.05 -11.19
CA THR A 58 -0.62 -9.88 -12.39
C THR A 58 0.22 -9.40 -13.56
N GLY A 59 0.36 -8.08 -13.74
CA GLY A 59 1.07 -7.46 -14.87
C GLY A 59 2.56 -7.78 -14.90
N ARG A 60 3.20 -7.92 -13.75
CA ARG A 60 4.64 -8.27 -13.65
C ARG A 60 5.04 -9.55 -14.38
N LYS A 61 4.11 -10.50 -14.58
CA LYS A 61 4.38 -11.72 -15.36
C LYS A 61 4.56 -11.44 -16.86
N SER A 62 4.07 -10.30 -17.34
CA SER A 62 4.12 -9.88 -18.74
C SER A 62 5.21 -8.84 -19.01
N TRP A 63 5.92 -8.36 -18.00
CA TRP A 63 6.98 -7.38 -18.13
C TRP A 63 8.33 -8.07 -18.37
N LEU A 64 8.50 -8.62 -19.58
CA LEU A 64 9.62 -9.48 -19.97
C LEU A 64 11.02 -8.88 -19.77
N PHE A 65 11.11 -7.54 -19.66
CA PHE A 65 12.37 -6.80 -19.55
C PHE A 65 12.47 -5.99 -18.24
N SER A 66 11.66 -6.32 -17.23
CA SER A 66 11.68 -5.68 -15.91
C SER A 66 12.21 -6.66 -14.87
N ASP A 67 13.54 -6.74 -14.74
CA ASP A 67 14.23 -7.74 -13.90
C ASP A 67 15.12 -7.14 -12.80
N THR A 68 15.33 -5.82 -12.78
CA THR A 68 16.20 -5.17 -11.80
C THR A 68 15.45 -4.75 -10.54
N ALA A 69 16.13 -4.83 -9.39
CA ALA A 69 15.59 -4.36 -8.11
C ALA A 69 15.29 -2.85 -8.14
N ASP A 70 16.11 -2.07 -8.84
CA ASP A 70 15.91 -0.63 -8.99
C ASP A 70 14.67 -0.33 -9.86
N GLY A 71 14.45 -1.08 -10.93
CA GLY A 71 13.24 -0.99 -11.75
C GLY A 71 11.98 -1.37 -10.97
N ALA A 72 12.06 -2.40 -10.12
CA ALA A 72 10.96 -2.77 -9.23
C ALA A 72 10.64 -1.65 -8.22
N ARG A 73 11.67 -1.02 -7.63
CA ARG A 73 11.50 0.12 -6.71
C ARG A 73 10.87 1.32 -7.41
N ALA A 74 11.38 1.70 -8.59
CA ALA A 74 10.82 2.80 -9.37
C ALA A 74 9.35 2.54 -9.73
N SER A 75 9.04 1.33 -10.16
CA SER A 75 7.65 0.94 -10.47
C SER A 75 6.76 1.03 -9.23
N ALA A 76 7.20 0.55 -8.07
CA ALA A 76 6.44 0.63 -6.83
C ALA A 76 6.13 2.09 -6.44
N VAL A 77 7.09 3.01 -6.61
CA VAL A 77 6.88 4.45 -6.36
C VAL A 77 5.80 5.01 -7.28
N ILE A 78 5.92 4.80 -8.59
CA ILE A 78 4.96 5.33 -9.57
C ILE A 78 3.57 4.75 -9.35
N TYR A 79 3.43 3.42 -9.21
CA TYR A 79 2.13 2.80 -8.96
C TYR A 79 1.50 3.28 -7.65
N SER A 80 2.29 3.50 -6.60
CA SER A 80 1.78 4.06 -5.34
C SER A 80 1.19 5.45 -5.53
N LEU A 81 1.85 6.32 -6.30
CA LEU A 81 1.33 7.65 -6.62
C LEU A 81 0.03 7.58 -7.44
N MET A 82 -0.02 6.71 -8.45
CA MET A 82 -1.22 6.54 -9.29
C MET A 82 -2.40 5.99 -8.49
N LEU A 83 -2.16 5.00 -7.62
CA LEU A 83 -3.20 4.45 -6.73
C LEU A 83 -3.64 5.47 -5.68
N THR A 84 -2.74 6.34 -5.21
CA THR A 84 -3.10 7.44 -4.31
C THR A 84 -4.01 8.45 -5.02
N CYS A 85 -3.71 8.82 -6.28
CA CYS A 85 -4.60 9.66 -7.09
C CYS A 85 -6.00 9.06 -7.19
N ARG A 86 -6.08 7.76 -7.52
CA ARG A 86 -7.35 7.03 -7.58
C ARG A 86 -8.09 7.03 -6.25
N ALA A 87 -7.39 6.82 -5.14
CA ALA A 87 -7.97 6.85 -3.78
C ALA A 87 -8.52 8.25 -3.42
N CYS A 88 -7.87 9.32 -3.90
CA CYS A 88 -8.32 10.71 -3.72
C CYS A 88 -9.42 11.13 -4.73
N GLY A 89 -9.78 10.27 -5.70
CA GLY A 89 -10.70 10.62 -6.78
C GLY A 89 -10.14 11.70 -7.72
N VAL A 90 -8.83 11.68 -7.93
CA VAL A 90 -8.08 12.58 -8.81
C VAL A 90 -7.68 11.83 -10.07
N ASP A 91 -7.87 12.44 -11.24
CA ASP A 91 -7.37 11.88 -12.50
C ASP A 91 -5.83 11.84 -12.49
N PRO A 92 -5.19 10.64 -12.58
CA PRO A 92 -3.75 10.53 -12.43
C PRO A 92 -2.96 11.28 -13.49
N LEU A 93 -3.48 11.38 -14.72
CA LEU A 93 -2.80 12.10 -15.81
C LEU A 93 -2.82 13.61 -15.56
N THR A 94 -3.96 14.15 -15.15
CA THR A 94 -4.11 15.57 -14.81
C THR A 94 -3.19 15.95 -13.66
N TRP A 95 -3.16 15.15 -12.59
CA TRP A 95 -2.25 15.36 -11.47
C TRP A 95 -0.78 15.28 -11.91
N LEU A 96 -0.39 14.25 -12.66
CA LEU A 96 1.00 14.08 -13.10
C LEU A 96 1.47 15.24 -13.98
N ARG A 97 0.60 15.73 -14.89
CA ARG A 97 0.90 16.92 -15.70
C ARG A 97 1.11 18.17 -14.85
N HIS A 98 0.27 18.36 -13.83
CA HIS A 98 0.42 19.48 -12.91
C HIS A 98 1.75 19.40 -12.15
N VAL A 99 2.06 18.25 -11.55
CA VAL A 99 3.32 18.04 -10.81
C VAL A 99 4.54 18.28 -11.71
N LEU A 100 4.55 17.72 -12.93
CA LEU A 100 5.68 17.88 -13.85
C LEU A 100 5.83 19.31 -14.39
N ALA A 101 4.77 20.12 -14.38
CA ALA A 101 4.83 21.53 -14.76
C ALA A 101 5.30 22.42 -13.61
N GLU A 102 4.83 22.16 -12.38
CA GLU A 102 5.12 22.97 -11.20
C GLU A 102 6.49 22.65 -10.58
N LEU A 103 6.85 21.36 -10.49
CA LEU A 103 8.06 20.92 -9.76
C LEU A 103 9.36 21.57 -10.27
N PRO A 104 9.59 21.73 -11.59
CA PRO A 104 10.80 22.41 -12.08
C PRO A 104 10.86 23.92 -11.78
N GLN A 105 9.73 24.54 -11.41
CA GLN A 105 9.68 25.95 -11.04
C GLN A 105 10.02 26.17 -9.55
N ARG A 106 10.15 25.10 -8.78
CA ARG A 106 10.43 25.16 -7.34
C ARG A 106 11.94 25.16 -7.08
N GLU A 107 12.32 25.82 -5.99
CA GLU A 107 13.67 25.69 -5.45
C GLU A 107 13.92 24.26 -4.92
N GLU A 108 15.18 23.81 -4.93
CA GLU A 108 15.54 22.42 -4.57
C GLU A 108 15.10 22.02 -3.14
N ALA A 109 15.02 22.99 -2.23
CA ALA A 109 14.60 22.79 -0.83
C ALA A 109 13.15 23.23 -0.55
N ALA A 110 12.38 23.56 -1.58
CA ALA A 110 11.00 24.00 -1.39
C ALA A 110 10.12 22.85 -0.87
N ASP A 111 9.15 23.19 -0.03
CA ASP A 111 8.08 22.26 0.32
C ASP A 111 7.25 21.94 -0.93
N ILE A 112 7.04 20.66 -1.17
CA ILE A 112 6.26 20.11 -2.28
C ILE A 112 5.01 19.37 -1.79
N GLY A 113 4.67 19.51 -0.50
CA GLY A 113 3.49 18.89 0.09
C GLY A 113 2.20 19.26 -0.65
N ASP A 114 2.12 20.46 -1.21
CA ASP A 114 0.98 20.93 -2.01
C ASP A 114 0.79 20.14 -3.31
N LEU A 115 1.87 19.57 -3.86
CA LEU A 115 1.84 18.76 -5.08
C LEU A 115 1.35 17.33 -4.85
N LEU A 116 1.11 16.90 -3.60
CA LEU A 116 0.65 15.55 -3.29
C LEU A 116 -0.81 15.34 -3.71
N PRO A 117 -1.21 14.12 -4.15
CA PRO A 117 -2.54 13.89 -4.72
C PRO A 117 -3.73 14.28 -3.81
N PHE A 118 -3.57 14.21 -2.49
CA PHE A 118 -4.60 14.58 -1.53
C PHE A 118 -4.75 16.09 -1.30
N ASN A 119 -3.76 16.87 -1.71
CA ASN A 119 -3.81 18.34 -1.72
C ASN A 119 -4.16 18.90 -3.11
N PHE A 120 -4.27 18.03 -4.11
CA PHE A 120 -4.70 18.42 -5.44
C PHE A 120 -6.18 18.84 -5.40
N SER A 121 -6.40 20.16 -5.36
CA SER A 121 -7.72 20.75 -5.51
C SER A 121 -8.36 20.19 -6.78
N LYS A 122 -9.55 19.59 -6.64
CA LYS A 122 -10.45 19.40 -7.78
C LYS A 122 -10.80 20.80 -8.27
N ALA A 123 -9.96 21.39 -9.12
CA ALA A 123 -10.34 22.56 -9.88
C ALA A 123 -11.68 22.18 -10.52
N SER A 124 -12.73 22.86 -10.08
CA SER A 124 -14.10 22.69 -10.56
C SER A 124 -14.02 22.44 -12.05
N ALA A 125 -14.48 21.27 -12.50
CA ALA A 125 -14.84 21.11 -13.89
C ALA A 125 -15.90 22.19 -14.16
N ALA A 126 -15.47 23.28 -14.78
CA ALA A 126 -16.33 24.30 -15.33
C ALA A 126 -16.90 23.82 -16.66
#